data_AF-A0A4Q2V1D9-F1
#
_entry.id   AF-A0A4Q2V1D9-F1
#
_cell.length_a   1.000
_cell.length_b   1.000
_cell.length_c   1.000
_cell.angle_alpha   90.00
_cell.angle_beta   90.00
_cell.angle_gamma   90.00
#
_symmetry.space_group_name_H-M   'P 1'
#
loop_
_entity.id
_entity.type
_entity.pdbx_description
1 polymer ?
#
loop_
_entity_poly.entity_id
_entity_poly.type
_entity_poly.pdbx_seq_one_letter_code
_entity_poly.pdbx_strand_id
1 'polypeptide(L)'
;MHAAPNLVTVALVQIGECDPGGFSSKFANHTKCPLNVCCSKHGYYGTTKDFYGKKTVNRPSCSAKGPMHRVVGYIEGWASTRSCDRYSPSDIPDGVYTHINFAFASIDPKTFQIIPASSKDPQLYRELARKKKIDPNLKIFIAIGG
;
A
#
# COMPACT_ATOMS: atom_id res chain seq x y z
N MET A 1 -11.60 -0.80 51.35
CA MET A 1 -12.62 -1.44 50.49
C MET A 1 -13.02 -0.36 49.48
N HIS A 2 -12.78 -0.40 48.18
CA HIS A 2 -12.63 -1.50 47.23
C HIS A 2 -11.52 -1.15 46.23
N ALA A 3 -10.75 -2.18 45.85
CA ALA A 3 -9.78 -2.14 44.76
C ALA A 3 -10.50 -2.07 43.40
N ALA A 4 -10.01 -1.22 42.50
CA ALA A 4 -10.30 -1.33 41.07
C ALA A 4 -9.28 -2.27 40.42
N PRO A 5 -9.68 -3.08 39.43
CA PRO A 5 -8.96 -4.28 39.03
C PRO A 5 -7.70 -3.97 38.19
N ASN A 6 -6.73 -4.88 38.31
CA ASN A 6 -5.47 -4.93 37.57
C ASN A 6 -5.66 -4.72 36.06
N LEU A 7 -5.36 -3.52 35.58
CA LEU A 7 -5.04 -3.29 34.18
C LEU A 7 -3.63 -3.86 33.95
N VAL A 8 -3.55 -5.09 33.46
CA VAL A 8 -2.30 -5.62 32.91
C VAL A 8 -2.02 -4.82 31.64
N THR A 9 -1.28 -3.72 31.78
CA THR A 9 -0.65 -3.07 30.64
C THR A 9 0.35 -4.07 30.10
N VAL A 10 -0.05 -4.85 29.09
CA VAL A 10 0.93 -5.48 28.20
C VAL A 10 1.62 -4.30 27.54
N ALA A 11 2.77 -3.89 28.09
CA ALA A 11 3.69 -3.06 27.37
C ALA A 11 4.07 -3.87 26.13
N LEU A 12 3.40 -3.60 25.01
CA LEU A 12 3.90 -3.99 23.71
C LEU A 12 5.24 -3.27 23.60
N VAL A 13 6.32 -3.99 23.93
CA VAL A 13 7.66 -3.57 23.56
C VAL A 13 7.58 -3.44 22.06
N GLN A 14 7.60 -2.22 21.55
CA GLN A 14 7.61 -1.99 20.12
C GLN A 14 9.01 -2.34 19.64
N ILE A 15 9.17 -3.62 19.29
CA ILE A 15 10.39 -4.19 18.74
C ILE A 15 10.60 -3.55 17.37
N GLY A 16 11.81 -3.06 17.09
CA GLY A 16 12.15 -2.57 15.76
C GLY A 16 12.06 -3.69 14.72
N GLU A 17 11.72 -3.35 13.49
CA GLU A 17 11.78 -4.29 12.35
C GLU A 17 13.20 -4.82 12.15
N CYS A 18 14.20 -3.98 12.43
CA CYS A 18 15.61 -4.28 12.24
C CYS A 18 16.50 -3.70 13.34
N ASP A 19 17.67 -4.30 13.51
CA ASP A 19 18.71 -3.81 14.39
C ASP A 19 19.66 -2.85 13.63
N PRO A 20 19.78 -1.57 14.02
CA PRO A 20 20.79 -0.66 13.47
C PRO A 20 22.23 -0.95 13.93
N GLY A 21 22.46 -2.03 14.70
CA GLY A 21 23.76 -2.44 15.25
C GLY A 21 23.94 -2.10 16.73
N GLY A 22 22.85 -1.77 17.43
CA GLY A 22 22.86 -1.39 18.84
C GLY A 22 21.63 -1.87 19.62
N PHE A 23 20.67 -2.50 18.94
CA PHE A 23 19.53 -3.14 19.58
C PHE A 23 19.91 -4.59 19.84
N SER A 24 19.79 -5.05 21.09
CA SER A 24 19.93 -6.49 21.34
C SER A 24 18.84 -7.26 20.56
N SER A 25 19.02 -8.55 20.32
CA SER A 25 18.02 -9.42 19.66
C SER A 25 16.64 -9.44 20.35
N LYS A 26 16.52 -8.84 21.53
CA LYS A 26 15.25 -8.63 22.25
C LYS A 26 14.46 -7.40 21.78
N PHE A 27 15.09 -6.49 21.03
CA PHE A 27 14.53 -5.20 20.61
C PHE A 27 14.53 -5.00 19.09
N ALA A 28 14.89 -6.04 18.32
CA ALA A 28 14.77 -6.08 16.87
C ALA A 28 14.32 -7.45 16.36
N ASN A 29 13.38 -7.49 15.41
CA ASN A 29 12.90 -8.72 14.79
C ASN A 29 13.98 -9.40 13.94
N HIS A 30 14.86 -8.61 13.34
CA HIS A 30 15.93 -9.10 12.48
C HIS A 30 17.24 -8.37 12.74
N THR A 31 18.28 -9.14 13.09
CA THR A 31 19.67 -8.64 13.18
C THR A 31 20.35 -8.55 11.82
N LYS A 32 19.78 -9.18 10.78
CA LYS A 32 20.26 -9.12 9.39
C LYS A 32 19.09 -8.84 8.45
N CYS A 33 19.20 -7.80 7.63
CA CYS A 33 18.13 -7.35 6.74
C CYS A 33 17.86 -8.38 5.61
N PRO A 34 16.68 -9.00 5.53
CA PRO A 34 16.39 -10.05 4.55
C PRO A 34 16.22 -9.51 3.12
N LEU A 35 15.81 -8.24 2.97
CA LEU A 35 15.56 -7.59 1.68
C LEU A 35 16.76 -6.77 1.16
N ASN A 36 17.94 -6.89 1.78
CA ASN A 36 19.14 -6.11 1.46
C ASN A 36 18.94 -4.57 1.50
N VAL A 37 17.91 -4.12 2.23
CA VAL A 37 17.58 -2.73 2.55
C VAL A 37 18.32 -2.27 3.81
N CYS A 38 18.46 -0.96 4.04
CA CYS A 38 19.14 -0.46 5.23
C CYS A 38 18.18 -0.28 6.42
N CYS A 39 18.71 -0.51 7.62
CA CYS A 39 18.03 -0.22 8.87
C CYS A 39 18.30 1.22 9.30
N SER A 40 17.23 1.98 9.56
CA SER A 40 17.36 3.30 10.19
C SER A 40 17.80 3.18 11.64
N LYS A 41 18.34 4.26 12.20
CA LYS A 41 18.65 4.38 13.63
C LYS A 41 17.46 4.10 14.58
N HIS A 42 16.23 4.12 14.05
CA HIS A 42 14.99 3.90 14.80
C HIS A 42 14.43 2.47 14.63
N GLY A 43 15.13 1.59 13.91
CA GLY A 43 14.71 0.20 13.73
C GLY A 43 13.67 -0.04 12.63
N TYR A 44 13.58 0.85 11.64
CA TYR A 44 12.74 0.67 10.44
C TYR A 44 13.58 0.41 9.20
N TYR A 45 13.07 -0.37 8.25
CA TYR A 45 13.69 -0.55 6.95
C TYR A 45 13.44 0.62 6.00
N GLY A 46 14.40 0.92 5.14
CA GLY A 46 14.21 1.92 4.09
C GLY A 46 15.32 1.99 3.06
N THR A 47 15.03 2.70 1.97
CA THR A 47 15.90 2.82 0.79
C THR A 47 16.35 4.24 0.46
N THR A 48 16.02 5.21 1.32
CA THR A 48 16.41 6.61 1.12
C THR A 48 17.79 6.88 1.73
N LYS A 49 18.34 8.06 1.44
CA LYS A 49 19.62 8.53 2.00
C LYS A 49 19.64 8.48 3.53
N ASP A 50 18.49 8.67 4.18
CA ASP A 50 18.39 8.66 5.64
C ASP A 50 18.63 7.27 6.25
N PHE A 51 18.48 6.21 5.46
CA PHE A 51 18.70 4.82 5.88
C PHE A 51 20.08 4.33 5.43
N TYR A 52 20.50 4.68 4.21
CA TYR A 52 21.76 4.23 3.63
C TYR A 52 22.97 5.10 4.01
N GLY A 53 22.76 6.32 4.52
CA GLY A 53 23.81 7.30 4.77
C GLY A 53 24.60 7.58 3.49
N LYS A 54 25.90 7.22 3.49
CA LYS A 54 26.79 7.31 2.33
C LYS A 54 26.85 6.04 1.47
N LYS A 55 26.25 4.94 1.91
CA LYS A 55 26.25 3.68 1.16
C LYS A 55 25.38 3.84 -0.09
N THR A 56 25.90 3.53 -1.26
CA THR A 56 25.11 3.50 -2.49
C THR A 56 24.71 2.06 -2.79
N VAL A 57 23.42 1.82 -2.98
CA VAL A 57 22.95 0.58 -3.60
C VAL A 57 22.93 0.76 -5.10
N ASN A 58 23.51 -0.22 -5.80
CA ASN A 58 23.34 -0.30 -7.23
C ASN A 58 21.90 -0.73 -7.51
N ARG A 59 21.03 0.22 -7.84
CA ARG A 59 19.65 -0.09 -8.22
C ARG A 59 19.70 -0.82 -9.56
N PRO A 60 19.30 -2.11 -9.61
CA PRO A 60 19.28 -2.81 -10.88
C PRO A 60 18.38 -2.02 -11.84
N SER A 61 18.92 -1.72 -13.01
CA SER A 61 18.19 -1.11 -14.10
C SER A 61 18.29 -2.05 -15.29
N CYS A 62 17.17 -2.27 -15.96
CA CYS A 62 17.16 -2.94 -17.23
C CYS A 62 17.38 -1.91 -18.35
N SER A 63 18.06 -2.30 -19.42
CA SER A 63 18.06 -1.48 -20.64
C SER A 63 16.63 -1.39 -21.14
N ALA A 64 16.09 -0.17 -21.29
CA ALA A 64 14.76 0.06 -21.85
C ALA A 64 14.76 -0.28 -23.36
N LYS A 65 14.83 -1.57 -23.68
CA LYS A 65 14.76 -2.10 -25.03
C LYS A 65 13.41 -2.80 -25.17
N GLY A 66 12.43 -2.07 -25.70
CA GLY A 66 11.10 -2.59 -26.00
C GLY A 66 9.96 -1.66 -25.58
N PRO A 67 8.77 -1.82 -26.17
CA PRO A 67 7.59 -1.04 -25.79
C PRO A 67 7.13 -1.38 -24.37
N MET A 68 6.59 -0.39 -23.67
CA MET A 68 6.05 -0.58 -22.32
C MET A 68 4.74 -1.37 -22.40
N HIS A 69 4.81 -2.68 -22.18
CA HIS A 69 3.66 -3.59 -22.32
C HIS A 69 2.61 -3.47 -21.20
N ARG A 70 2.98 -2.85 -20.08
CA ARG A 70 2.10 -2.73 -18.91
C ARG A 70 2.25 -1.35 -18.27
N VAL A 71 1.13 -0.64 -18.22
CA VAL A 71 0.93 0.60 -17.46
C VAL A 71 -0.18 0.35 -16.46
N VAL A 72 0.12 0.48 -15.17
CA VAL A 72 -0.79 0.19 -14.06
C VAL A 72 -1.17 1.49 -13.35
N GLY A 73 -2.47 1.79 -13.31
CA GLY A 73 -3.02 2.91 -12.57
C GLY A 73 -3.75 2.47 -11.31
N TYR A 74 -3.84 3.36 -10.33
CA TYR A 74 -4.71 3.21 -9.17
C TYR A 74 -5.69 4.38 -9.13
N ILE A 75 -6.96 4.10 -8.88
CA ILE A 75 -7.96 5.13 -8.57
C ILE A 75 -8.48 4.92 -7.16
N GLU A 76 -8.43 5.97 -6.35
CA GLU A 76 -8.97 5.94 -5.00
C GLU A 76 -10.46 6.29 -5.01
N GLY A 77 -11.31 5.41 -4.47
CA GLY A 77 -12.76 5.63 -4.45
C GLY A 77 -13.17 6.93 -3.76
N TRP A 78 -12.45 7.31 -2.70
CA TRP A 78 -12.68 8.56 -1.96
C TRP A 78 -12.27 9.82 -2.74
N ALA A 79 -11.49 9.71 -3.82
CA ALA A 79 -11.16 10.88 -4.65
C ALA A 79 -12.42 11.52 -5.28
N SER A 80 -13.48 10.74 -5.45
CA SER A 80 -14.79 11.20 -5.92
C SER A 80 -15.51 12.13 -4.93
N THR A 81 -15.10 12.18 -3.66
CA THR A 81 -15.73 13.01 -2.63
C THR A 81 -14.91 14.24 -2.26
N ARG A 82 -13.71 14.44 -2.85
CA ARG A 82 -12.88 15.62 -2.62
C ARG A 82 -13.65 16.91 -2.95
N SER A 83 -13.33 17.98 -2.22
CA SER A 83 -13.92 19.31 -2.41
C SER A 83 -13.35 20.02 -3.63
N CYS A 84 -12.06 19.83 -3.92
CA CYS A 84 -11.36 20.23 -5.13
C CYS A 84 -10.71 19.02 -5.79
N ASP A 85 -10.35 19.14 -7.07
CA ASP A 85 -9.71 18.07 -7.86
C ASP A 85 -10.39 16.71 -7.66
N ARG A 86 -11.72 16.76 -7.70
CA ARG A 86 -12.56 15.57 -7.63
C ARG A 86 -12.23 14.68 -8.80
N TYR A 87 -12.01 13.41 -8.52
CA TYR A 87 -11.59 12.45 -9.52
C TYR A 87 -12.44 11.18 -9.43
N SER A 88 -12.98 10.78 -10.57
CA SER A 88 -13.92 9.68 -10.73
C SER A 88 -13.51 8.80 -11.91
N PRO A 89 -14.09 7.60 -12.07
CA PRO A 89 -13.75 6.72 -13.17
C PRO A 89 -13.92 7.35 -14.56
N SER A 90 -14.88 8.28 -14.74
CA SER A 90 -15.04 9.02 -16.00
C SER A 90 -13.86 9.94 -16.34
N ASP A 91 -13.11 10.41 -15.34
CA ASP A 91 -11.98 11.33 -15.52
C ASP A 91 -10.68 10.60 -15.93
N ILE A 92 -10.70 9.26 -15.95
CA ILE A 92 -9.56 8.45 -16.37
C ILE A 92 -9.42 8.55 -17.90
N PRO A 93 -8.26 8.98 -18.43
CA PRO A 93 -8.04 9.05 -19.86
C PRO A 93 -8.04 7.65 -20.49
N ASP A 94 -8.71 7.51 -21.62
CA ASP A 94 -8.77 6.27 -22.38
C ASP A 94 -7.43 5.98 -23.07
N GLY A 95 -7.09 4.69 -23.23
CA GLY A 95 -5.89 4.25 -23.95
C GLY A 95 -4.54 4.44 -23.23
N VAL A 96 -4.53 5.07 -22.05
CA VAL A 96 -3.29 5.30 -21.28
C VAL A 96 -2.90 4.09 -20.43
N TYR A 97 -3.89 3.44 -19.80
CA TYR A 97 -3.66 2.36 -18.86
C TYR A 97 -4.00 1.00 -19.46
N THR A 98 -3.13 0.02 -19.19
CA THR A 98 -3.42 -1.39 -19.50
C THR A 98 -4.12 -2.10 -18.35
N HIS A 99 -3.86 -1.66 -17.11
CA HIS A 99 -4.41 -2.21 -15.88
C HIS A 99 -4.82 -1.05 -14.97
N ILE A 100 -6.01 -1.12 -14.39
CA ILE A 100 -6.46 -0.17 -13.36
C ILE A 100 -6.90 -0.96 -12.13
N ASN A 101 -6.35 -0.58 -10.98
CA ASN A 101 -6.75 -1.07 -9.67
C ASN A 101 -7.66 -0.03 -9.00
N PHE A 102 -8.87 -0.42 -8.65
CA PHE A 102 -9.70 0.38 -7.76
C PHE A 102 -9.21 0.19 -6.32
N ALA A 103 -8.89 1.29 -5.65
CA ALA A 103 -8.40 1.36 -4.29
C ALA A 103 -9.48 1.98 -3.38
N PHE A 104 -10.00 1.29 -2.36
CA PHE A 104 -9.81 -0.12 -2.02
C PHE A 104 -11.17 -0.75 -1.70
N ALA A 105 -11.25 -2.07 -1.71
CA ALA A 105 -12.24 -2.79 -0.92
C ALA A 105 -11.69 -3.10 0.47
N SER A 106 -12.58 -3.34 1.42
CA SER A 106 -12.26 -3.67 2.80
C SER A 106 -12.65 -5.12 3.12
N ILE A 107 -12.29 -5.56 4.32
CA ILE A 107 -12.63 -6.87 4.87
C ILE A 107 -13.51 -6.64 6.10
N ASP A 108 -14.71 -7.20 6.11
CA ASP A 108 -15.56 -7.15 7.29
C ASP A 108 -14.88 -7.90 8.46
N PRO A 109 -14.66 -7.26 9.62
CA PRO A 109 -13.86 -7.85 10.69
C PRO A 109 -14.56 -8.98 11.46
N LYS A 110 -15.86 -9.20 11.23
CA LYS A 110 -16.65 -10.24 11.90
C LYS A 110 -16.86 -11.46 11.01
N THR A 111 -17.16 -11.21 9.74
CA THR A 111 -17.51 -12.24 8.75
C THR A 111 -16.35 -12.60 7.82
N PHE A 112 -15.28 -11.79 7.81
CA PHE A 112 -14.13 -11.90 6.92
C PHE A 112 -14.48 -11.85 5.42
N GLN A 113 -15.66 -11.33 5.09
CA GLN A 113 -16.08 -11.14 3.72
C GLN A 113 -15.47 -9.86 3.14
N ILE A 114 -15.22 -9.87 1.83
CA ILE A 114 -14.81 -8.69 1.10
C ILE A 114 -16.03 -7.77 0.96
N ILE A 115 -15.89 -6.54 1.42
CA ILE A 115 -16.93 -5.51 1.38
C ILE A 115 -16.43 -4.24 0.70
N PRO A 116 -17.31 -3.42 0.11
CA PRO A 116 -16.95 -2.07 -0.31
C PRO A 116 -16.41 -1.24 0.86
N ALA A 117 -15.40 -0.39 0.62
CA ALA A 117 -14.89 0.51 1.66
C ALA A 117 -15.85 1.68 1.92
N SER A 118 -16.62 2.07 0.91
CA SER A 118 -17.70 3.05 0.98
C SER A 118 -18.98 2.53 0.33
N SER A 119 -20.13 2.98 0.82
CA SER A 119 -21.44 2.71 0.21
C SER A 119 -21.56 3.23 -1.23
N LYS A 120 -20.70 4.17 -1.64
CA LYS A 120 -20.65 4.72 -3.00
C LYS A 120 -19.83 3.86 -3.97
N ASP A 121 -18.91 3.04 -3.48
CA ASP A 121 -17.97 2.31 -4.33
C ASP A 121 -18.65 1.37 -5.33
N PRO A 122 -19.76 0.66 -5.00
CA PRO A 122 -20.44 -0.18 -5.99
C PRO A 122 -20.87 0.58 -7.26
N GLN A 123 -21.20 1.87 -7.15
CA GLN A 123 -21.50 2.70 -8.32
C GLN A 123 -20.22 2.98 -9.12
N LEU A 124 -19.14 3.34 -8.44
CA LEU A 124 -17.84 3.62 -9.07
C LEU A 124 -17.24 2.36 -9.73
N TYR A 125 -17.44 1.16 -9.16
CA TYR A 125 -17.04 -0.11 -9.76
C TYR A 125 -17.71 -0.31 -11.12
N ARG A 126 -19.03 -0.07 -11.18
CA ARG A 126 -19.79 -0.21 -12.43
C ARG A 126 -19.36 0.81 -13.47
N GLU A 127 -19.07 2.03 -13.05
CA GLU A 127 -18.58 3.09 -13.93
C GLU A 127 -17.20 2.76 -14.50
N LEU A 128 -16.26 2.33 -13.65
CA LEU A 128 -14.94 1.91 -14.07
C LEU A 128 -15.01 0.71 -15.02
N ALA A 129 -15.84 -0.29 -14.71
CA ALA A 129 -16.05 -1.46 -15.56
C ALA A 129 -16.59 -1.10 -16.95
N ARG A 130 -17.38 -0.02 -17.09
CA ARG A 130 -17.89 0.43 -18.39
C ARG A 130 -16.79 0.92 -19.33
N LYS A 131 -15.62 1.32 -18.83
CA LYS A 131 -14.48 1.68 -19.70
C LYS A 131 -14.03 0.52 -20.60
N LYS A 132 -14.33 -0.73 -20.23
CA LYS A 132 -14.11 -1.91 -21.10
C LYS A 132 -14.94 -1.91 -22.39
N LYS A 133 -15.98 -1.07 -22.49
CA LYS A 133 -16.70 -0.87 -23.75
C LYS A 133 -15.87 -0.10 -24.78
N ILE A 134 -14.97 0.76 -24.31
CA ILE A 134 -14.06 1.58 -25.14
C ILE A 134 -12.77 0.80 -25.38
N ASP A 135 -12.19 0.23 -24.32
CA ASP A 135 -11.01 -0.64 -24.41
C ASP A 135 -11.32 -2.04 -23.85
N PRO A 136 -11.70 -3.01 -24.71
CA PRO A 136 -11.96 -4.39 -24.30
C PRO A 136 -10.76 -5.11 -23.68
N ASN A 137 -9.53 -4.64 -23.93
CA ASN A 137 -8.30 -5.25 -23.42
C ASN A 137 -7.93 -4.76 -22.02
N LEU A 138 -8.46 -3.61 -21.59
CA LEU A 138 -8.25 -3.03 -20.27
C LEU A 138 -8.53 -4.05 -19.17
N LYS A 139 -7.57 -4.24 -18.26
CA LYS A 139 -7.73 -5.08 -17.07
C LYS A 139 -8.13 -4.21 -15.89
N ILE A 140 -9.16 -4.62 -15.16
CA ILE A 140 -9.69 -3.89 -14.01
C ILE A 140 -9.71 -4.85 -12.83
N PHE A 141 -9.12 -4.42 -11.72
CA PHE A 141 -9.07 -5.17 -10.46
C PHE A 141 -9.51 -4.29 -9.31
N ILE A 142 -9.84 -4.91 -8.18
CA ILE A 142 -10.07 -4.23 -6.91
C ILE A 142 -8.91 -4.62 -5.99
N ALA A 143 -8.21 -3.61 -5.47
CA ALA A 143 -7.20 -3.79 -4.43
C ALA A 143 -7.90 -3.85 -3.06
N ILE A 144 -7.42 -4.71 -2.17
CA ILE A 144 -7.98 -4.91 -0.82
C ILE A 144 -6.93 -4.50 0.22
N GLY A 145 -7.32 -3.76 1.25
CA GLY A 145 -6.43 -3.21 2.26
C GLY A 145 -6.26 -1.70 2.06
N GLY A 146 -5.02 -1.22 2.04
CA GLY A 146 -4.69 0.20 1.93
C GLY A 146 -4.66 0.91 3.27
#